data_AF-A0A3S3IFH5-F1
#
_entry.id   AF-A0A3S3IFH5-F1
#
_cell.length_a   1.000
_cell.length_b   1.000
_cell.length_c   1.000
_cell.angle_alpha   90.00
_cell.angle_beta   90.00
_cell.angle_gamma   90.00
#
_symmetry.space_group_name_H-M   'P 1'
#
loop_
_entity.id
_entity.type
_entity.pdbx_description
1 polymer ?
#
loop_
_entity_poly.entity_id
_entity_poly.type
_entity_poly.pdbx_seq_one_letter_code
_entity_poly.pdbx_strand_id
1 'polypeptide(L)'
;MATVHLDHLAGRRVFSEQGRSIGYIEEIIAERDGSDLVVTEFHVGIFAAFERLSASTIGAALLDFFALRRREGLYRIPWDKLDISNPARPSLLCPDEELAAFKAQPEDK
;
A
#
# COMPACT_ATOMS: atom_id res chain seq x y z
N MET A 1 11.43 -10.83 18.46
CA MET A 1 10.22 -10.09 18.08
C MET A 1 10.68 -8.75 17.52
N ALA A 2 10.29 -8.40 16.30
CA ALA A 2 10.71 -7.16 15.65
C ALA A 2 9.53 -6.18 15.64
N THR A 3 9.81 -4.91 15.94
CA THR A 3 8.82 -3.84 15.90
C THR A 3 9.12 -2.95 14.72
N VAL A 4 8.12 -2.72 13.86
CA VAL A 4 8.20 -1.78 12.75
C VAL A 4 7.18 -0.67 12.99
N HIS A 5 7.64 0.58 12.94
CA HIS A 5 6.73 1.71 13.01
C HIS A 5 6.08 1.95 11.63
N LEU A 6 4.75 2.14 11.59
CA LEU A 6 3.99 2.23 10.35
C LEU A 6 4.36 3.45 9.49
N ASP A 7 4.78 4.55 10.12
CA ASP A 7 5.30 5.75 9.46
C ASP A 7 6.59 5.48 8.68
N HIS A 8 7.35 4.44 9.04
CA HIS A 8 8.50 4.01 8.25
C HIS A 8 8.11 3.24 6.99
N LEU A 9 6.89 2.70 6.90
CA LEU A 9 6.40 1.90 5.78
C LEU A 9 5.59 2.73 4.77
N ALA A 10 4.78 3.69 5.24
CA ALA A 10 4.02 4.56 4.36
C ALA A 10 4.94 5.31 3.38
N GLY A 11 4.55 5.35 2.10
CA GLY A 11 5.34 5.95 1.02
C GLY A 11 6.57 5.15 0.60
N ARG A 12 6.87 3.99 1.22
CA ARG A 12 8.01 3.16 0.82
C ARG A 12 7.73 2.43 -0.48
N ARG A 13 8.76 2.37 -1.32
CA ARG A 13 8.73 1.60 -2.56
C ARG A 13 8.77 0.11 -2.26
N VAL A 14 7.84 -0.62 -2.87
CA VAL A 14 7.78 -2.08 -2.84
C VAL A 14 8.51 -2.66 -4.04
N PHE A 15 9.31 -3.69 -3.80
CA PHE A 15 10.07 -4.39 -4.82
C PHE A 15 9.56 -5.82 -5.02
N SER A 16 9.68 -6.35 -6.23
CA SER A 16 9.55 -7.80 -6.42
C SER A 16 10.76 -8.56 -5.88
N GLU A 17 10.66 -9.88 -5.84
CA GLU A 17 11.79 -10.77 -5.60
C GLU A 17 12.95 -10.51 -6.57
N GLN A 18 12.64 -10.15 -7.82
CA GLN A 18 13.61 -9.82 -8.87
C GLN A 18 14.16 -8.38 -8.76
N GLY A 19 13.74 -7.63 -7.74
CA GLY A 19 14.19 -6.26 -7.49
C GLY A 19 13.53 -5.19 -8.38
N ARG A 20 12.48 -5.54 -9.14
CA ARG A 20 11.69 -4.59 -9.92
C ARG A 20 10.83 -3.74 -8.98
N SER A 21 10.74 -2.44 -9.23
CA SER A 21 9.80 -1.57 -8.49
C SER A 21 8.36 -1.89 -8.88
N ILE A 22 7.53 -2.22 -7.91
CA ILE A 22 6.10 -2.55 -8.10
C ILE A 22 5.20 -1.33 -7.86
N GLY A 23 5.56 -0.50 -6.90
CA GLY A 23 4.80 0.68 -6.50
C GLY A 23 5.25 1.19 -5.14
N TYR A 24 4.39 1.92 -4.45
CA TYR A 24 4.64 2.46 -3.12
C TYR A 24 3.50 2.08 -2.19
N ILE A 25 3.81 1.79 -0.92
CA ILE A 25 2.80 1.56 0.12
C ILE A 25 2.05 2.87 0.34
N GLU A 26 0.81 2.96 -0.10
CA GLU A 26 -0.03 4.15 0.01
C GLU A 26 -0.95 4.08 1.23
N GLU A 27 -1.40 2.88 1.59
CA GLU A 27 -2.35 2.66 2.68
C GLU A 27 -2.10 1.29 3.33
N ILE A 28 -2.30 1.21 4.64
CA ILE A 28 -2.14 -0.01 5.46
C ILE A 28 -3.50 -0.29 6.08
N ILE A 29 -4.12 -1.39 5.69
CA ILE A 29 -5.43 -1.79 6.16
C ILE A 29 -5.27 -2.67 7.38
N ALA A 30 -5.93 -2.28 8.46
CA ALA A 30 -6.00 -3.08 9.67
C ALA A 30 -7.46 -3.27 10.09
N GLU A 31 -7.76 -4.48 10.54
CA GLU A 31 -9.07 -4.85 11.05
C GLU A 31 -8.99 -5.09 12.55
N ARG A 32 -10.12 -4.88 13.23
CA ARG A 32 -10.21 -5.15 14.66
C ARG A 32 -10.31 -6.64 14.91
N ASP A 33 -9.38 -7.18 15.69
CA ASP A 33 -9.41 -8.54 16.22
C ASP A 33 -9.35 -8.47 17.75
N GLY A 34 -10.51 -8.63 18.40
CA GLY A 34 -10.64 -8.43 19.84
C GLY A 34 -10.25 -7.02 20.29
N SER A 35 -9.23 -6.93 21.14
CA SER A 35 -8.67 -5.65 21.62
C SER A 35 -7.70 -5.01 20.64
N ASP A 36 -7.23 -5.77 19.64
CA ASP A 36 -6.10 -5.42 18.81
C ASP A 36 -6.54 -4.97 17.42
N LEU A 37 -5.62 -4.31 16.71
CA LEU A 37 -5.74 -4.01 15.28
C LEU A 37 -4.69 -4.85 14.55
N VAL A 38 -5.14 -5.72 13.66
CA VAL A 38 -4.29 -6.63 12.89
C VAL A 38 -4.25 -6.15 11.45
N VAL A 39 -3.05 -5.95 10.92
CA VAL A 39 -2.87 -5.58 9.51
C VAL A 39 -3.29 -6.75 8.63
N THR A 40 -4.22 -6.51 7.71
CA THR A 40 -4.73 -7.53 6.79
C THR A 40 -4.17 -7.34 5.39
N GLU A 41 -3.92 -6.10 4.97
CA GLU A 41 -3.56 -5.78 3.59
C GLU A 41 -2.73 -4.48 3.48
N PHE A 42 -1.84 -4.46 2.49
CA PHE A 42 -1.13 -3.28 2.04
C PHE A 42 -1.65 -2.85 0.67
N HIS A 43 -2.05 -1.60 0.55
CA HIS A 43 -2.38 -0.99 -0.72
C HIS A 43 -1.11 -0.38 -1.34
N VAL A 44 -0.75 -0.86 -2.52
CA VAL A 44 0.47 -0.47 -3.23
C VAL A 44 0.11 0.16 -4.57
N GLY A 45 0.44 1.44 -4.75
CA GLY A 45 0.09 2.21 -5.93
C GLY A 45 1.28 2.93 -6.57
N ILE A 46 1.01 3.72 -7.60
CA ILE A 46 2.03 4.44 -8.38
C ILE A 46 2.36 5.82 -7.79
N PHE A 47 1.65 6.28 -6.76
CA PHE A 47 1.74 7.62 -6.19
C PHE A 47 2.30 7.61 -4.76
N ALA A 48 3.62 7.71 -4.64
CA ALA A 48 4.33 7.75 -3.36
C ALA A 48 4.12 9.01 -2.50
N ALA A 49 3.37 10.03 -2.96
CA ALA A 49 3.57 11.38 -2.46
C ALA A 49 2.28 12.13 -2.14
N PHE A 50 2.02 12.33 -0.84
CA PHE A 50 1.30 13.51 -0.35
C PHE A 50 1.89 14.08 0.95
N GLU A 51 3.20 13.90 1.21
CA GLU A 51 3.89 14.51 2.36
C GLU A 51 3.86 16.06 2.40
N ARG A 52 3.15 16.77 1.52
CA ARG A 52 3.19 18.24 1.46
C ARG A 52 1.89 19.00 1.18
N LEU A 53 0.70 18.40 1.28
CA LEU A 53 -0.56 19.15 1.12
C LEU A 53 -1.55 18.88 2.25
N SER A 54 -1.10 18.92 3.50
CA SER A 54 -2.02 19.03 4.63
C SER A 54 -2.50 20.48 4.77
N ALA A 55 -3.83 20.64 4.87
CA ALA A 55 -4.57 21.88 5.15
C ALA A 55 -4.78 22.92 4.02
N SER A 56 -5.00 22.49 2.77
CA SER A 56 -5.64 23.36 1.76
C SER A 56 -6.80 22.64 1.07
N THR A 57 -7.83 23.40 0.65
CA THR A 57 -8.97 22.89 -0.11
C THR A 57 -8.54 22.17 -1.40
N ILE A 58 -7.38 22.56 -1.96
CA ILE A 58 -6.77 21.93 -3.14
C ILE A 58 -6.22 20.54 -2.80
N GLY A 59 -5.60 20.37 -1.63
CA GLY A 59 -5.15 19.06 -1.15
C GLY A 59 -6.30 18.08 -0.95
N ALA A 60 -7.41 18.53 -0.35
CA ALA A 60 -8.61 17.70 -0.17
C ALA A 60 -9.27 17.30 -1.50
N ALA A 61 -9.42 18.24 -2.44
CA ALA A 61 -10.01 17.96 -3.75
C ALA A 61 -9.16 16.99 -4.60
N LEU A 62 -7.83 17.04 -4.46
CA LEU A 62 -6.94 16.05 -5.08
C LEU A 62 -7.10 14.68 -4.45
N LEU A 63 -7.16 14.59 -3.11
CA LEU A 63 -7.42 13.32 -2.41
C LEU A 63 -8.73 12.68 -2.88
N ASP A 64 -9.81 13.47 -3.02
CA ASP A 64 -11.09 12.99 -3.54
C ASP A 64 -10.99 12.53 -5.01
N PHE A 65 -10.34 13.32 -5.87
CA PHE A 65 -10.12 12.95 -7.27
C PHE A 65 -9.28 11.67 -7.42
N PHE A 66 -8.25 11.49 -6.60
CA PHE A 66 -7.43 10.29 -6.58
C PHE A 66 -8.17 9.11 -5.95
N ALA A 67 -9.01 9.32 -4.94
CA ALA A 67 -9.92 8.29 -4.42
C ALA A 67 -10.86 7.76 -5.51
N LEU A 68 -11.37 8.64 -6.38
CA LEU A 68 -12.15 8.24 -7.57
C LEU A 68 -11.31 7.50 -8.62
N ARG A 69 -10.00 7.79 -8.71
CA ARG A 69 -9.08 7.21 -9.72
C ARG A 69 -8.31 5.97 -9.23
N ARG A 70 -8.48 5.54 -7.97
CA ARG A 70 -7.86 4.33 -7.33
C ARG A 70 -8.08 3.00 -8.07
N ARG A 71 -8.87 2.98 -9.14
CA ARG A 71 -9.30 1.76 -9.85
C ARG A 71 -8.25 1.22 -10.82
N GLU A 72 -7.30 2.03 -11.29
CA GLU A 72 -6.30 1.59 -12.27
C GLU A 72 -4.88 1.63 -11.67
N GLY A 73 -4.30 0.46 -11.41
CA GLY A 73 -2.88 0.33 -11.03
C GLY A 73 -2.59 0.25 -9.53
N LEU A 74 -3.61 0.11 -8.69
CA LEU A 74 -3.47 -0.21 -7.27
C LEU A 74 -3.43 -1.73 -7.07
N TYR A 75 -2.47 -2.22 -6.28
CA TYR A 75 -2.43 -3.59 -5.79
C TYR A 75 -2.90 -3.63 -4.34
N ARG A 76 -3.71 -4.63 -4.03
CA ARG A 76 -4.23 -4.98 -2.71
C ARG A 76 -3.49 -6.24 -2.26
N ILE A 77 -2.36 -6.04 -1.58
CA ILE A 77 -1.40 -7.11 -1.29
C ILE A 77 -1.65 -7.64 0.11
N PRO A 78 -1.99 -8.93 0.27
CA PRO A 78 -2.18 -9.54 1.59
C PRO A 78 -0.94 -9.34 2.49
N TRP A 79 -1.17 -9.16 3.80
CA TRP A 79 -0.08 -8.84 4.73
C TRP A 79 1.06 -9.89 4.71
N ASP A 80 0.72 -11.17 4.50
CA ASP A 80 1.62 -12.31 4.46
C ASP A 80 2.41 -12.44 3.14
N LYS A 81 2.10 -11.59 2.15
CA LYS A 81 2.78 -11.56 0.84
C LYS A 81 3.79 -10.42 0.71
N LEU A 82 3.95 -9.61 1.75
CA LEU A 82 4.91 -8.51 1.78
C LEU A 82 5.90 -8.68 2.94
N ASP A 83 7.18 -8.84 2.62
CA ASP A 83 8.26 -8.76 3.61
C ASP A 83 8.54 -7.30 3.98
N ILE A 84 8.29 -6.99 5.24
CA ILE A 84 8.55 -5.67 5.86
C ILE A 84 9.68 -5.72 6.89
N SER A 85 10.42 -6.84 6.99
CA SER A 85 11.53 -7.01 7.94
C SER A 85 12.62 -5.97 7.75
N ASN A 86 12.79 -5.47 6.53
CA ASN A 86 13.55 -4.26 6.21
C ASN A 86 12.61 -3.13 5.79
N PRO A 87 12.21 -2.23 6.71
CA PRO A 87 11.25 -1.15 6.42
C PRO A 87 11.72 -0.18 5.34
N ALA A 88 13.03 -0.06 5.10
CA ALA A 88 13.57 0.79 4.04
C ALA A 88 13.39 0.20 2.64
N ARG A 89 13.15 -1.12 2.54
CA ARG A 89 13.04 -1.84 1.28
C ARG A 89 12.05 -3.03 1.38
N PRO A 90 10.74 -2.76 1.51
CA PRO A 90 9.73 -3.81 1.48
C PRO A 90 9.75 -4.59 0.16
N SER A 91 9.55 -5.90 0.21
CA SER A 91 9.56 -6.76 -0.98
C SER A 91 8.49 -7.83 -0.98
N LEU A 92 8.03 -8.22 -2.17
CA LEU A 92 7.08 -9.31 -2.32
C LEU A 92 7.71 -10.64 -1.91
N LEU A 93 6.90 -11.49 -1.28
CA LEU A 93 7.21 -12.88 -0.96
C LEU A 93 6.65 -13.86 -2.00
N CYS A 94 6.02 -13.34 -3.05
CA CYS A 94 5.45 -14.12 -4.15
C CYS A 94 6.02 -13.68 -5.50
N PRO A 95 5.94 -14.55 -6.53
CA PRO A 95 6.32 -14.23 -7.90
C PRO A 95 5.48 -13.09 -8.50
N ASP A 96 6.04 -12.41 -9.51
CA ASP A 96 5.39 -11.29 -10.21
C ASP A 96 4.12 -11.71 -10.95
N GLU A 97 3.99 -12.99 -11.31
CA GLU A 97 2.80 -13.53 -11.97
C GLU A 97 1.58 -13.53 -11.05
N GLU A 98 1.78 -13.73 -9.74
CA GLU A 98 0.69 -13.70 -8.75
C GLU A 98 0.19 -12.28 -8.49
N LEU A 99 1.02 -11.26 -8.74
CA LEU A 99 0.69 -9.86 -8.51
C LEU A 99 -0.54 -9.40 -9.31
N ALA A 100 -0.79 -9.99 -10.49
CA ALA A 100 -1.97 -9.68 -11.29
C ALA A 100 -3.29 -9.99 -10.55
N ALA A 101 -3.29 -11.00 -9.67
CA ALA A 101 -4.45 -11.36 -8.85
C ALA A 101 -4.76 -10.32 -7.77
N PHE A 102 -3.77 -9.53 -7.36
CA PHE A 102 -3.91 -8.48 -6.35
C PHE A 102 -4.33 -7.14 -6.92
N LYS A 103 -4.51 -7.03 -8.24
CA LYS A 103 -4.94 -5.77 -8.84
C LYS A 103 -6.34 -5.41 -8.34
N ALA A 104 -6.51 -4.20 -7.81
CA ALA A 104 -7.80 -3.74 -7.33
C ALA A 104 -8.84 -3.83 -8.46
N GLN A 105 -9.96 -4.52 -8.21
CA GLN A 105 -11.09 -4.51 -9.12
C GLN A 105 -11.91 -3.24 -8.89
N PRO A 106 -12.47 -2.63 -9.95
CA PRO A 106 -13.44 -1.55 -9.78
C PRO A 106 -14.66 -2.08 -9.03
N GLU A 107 -14.98 -1.52 -7.86
CA GLU A 107 -16.23 -1.85 -7.18
C GLU A 107 -17.41 -1.42 -8.07
N ASP A 108 -18.25 -2.37 -8.49
CA ASP A 108 -19.57 -2.07 -9.03
C ASP A 108 -20.39 -1.41 -7.91
N LYS A 109 -20.80 -0.16 -8.13
CA LYS A 109 -21.64 0.60 -7.22
C LYS A 109 -23.02 0.77 -7.84
#